data_AF-A0A3B8ZM30-F1
#
_entry.id   AF-A0A3B8ZM30-F1
#
_cell.length_a   1.000
_cell.length_b   1.000
_cell.length_c   1.000
_cell.angle_alpha   90.00
_cell.angle_beta   90.00
_cell.angle_gamma   90.00
#
_symmetry.space_group_name_H-M   'P 1'
#
loop_
_entity.id
_entity.type
_entity.pdbx_description
1 polymer ?
#
loop_
_entity_poly.entity_id
_entity_poly.type
_entity_poly.pdbx_seq_one_letter_code
_entity_poly.pdbx_strand_id
1 'polypeptide(L)'
;MSELHESRLAKLSRIEASGVDPWGHYFPDRSWNRDVRNRSGEVQYQLSEGGILQLPDLEQRDADGNLLVDYRQWKQQAGQGEEIGPTVRVAGRIILLRGQGKLKFITLRDWTGDIQILIGKGQVGDAAFEMTANYDLGDWIGVEGRLGRTNTGELTVFASSLHYMCKTLEPPPEKYAGLQDVEQRQRQRYLDLTYNEGSLGTFLARTKIIHSIRQTLANRGYCEIEGPTLHTIAGGAAARPFLTHHNTLDMPLVLRIALELHLKRLLVGGMERVYELGRVYRNEGISPKHNPEFTMLEAYEAFANYEVMMDLTEQIIVNALQTTGQGNVVQWHGKTIDFTPPFARRRYDDLFLEATGVQAHDQDAVRQFAIQ
;
A
#
# COMPACT_ATOMS: atom_id res chain seq x y z
N MET A 1 9.76 30.57 -7.10
CA MET A 1 9.40 29.28 -7.73
C MET A 1 10.66 28.75 -8.41
N SER A 2 10.86 27.44 -8.51
CA SER A 2 12.02 26.89 -9.21
C SER A 2 11.85 27.03 -10.74
N GLU A 3 12.95 27.12 -11.49
CA GLU A 3 12.92 27.13 -12.96
C GLU A 3 12.15 25.92 -13.54
N LEU A 4 12.24 24.77 -12.87
CA LEU A 4 11.49 23.55 -13.19
C LEU A 4 9.98 23.73 -13.05
N HIS A 5 9.52 24.43 -12.00
CA HIS A 5 8.11 24.70 -11.80
C HIS A 5 7.56 25.62 -12.89
N GLU A 6 8.29 26.68 -13.24
CA GLU A 6 7.91 27.61 -14.32
C GLU A 6 7.84 26.90 -15.68
N SER A 7 8.81 26.02 -15.97
CA SER A 7 8.78 25.19 -17.18
C SER A 7 7.53 24.30 -17.25
N ARG A 8 7.11 23.73 -16.12
CA ARG A 8 5.91 22.88 -16.02
C ARG A 8 4.62 23.67 -16.19
N LEU A 9 4.56 24.90 -15.68
CA LEU A 9 3.44 25.82 -15.92
C LEU A 9 3.34 26.17 -17.41
N ALA A 10 4.46 26.47 -18.08
CA ALA A 10 4.44 26.73 -19.52
C ALA A 10 3.94 25.52 -20.32
N LYS A 11 4.34 24.29 -19.94
CA LYS A 11 3.83 23.06 -20.54
C LYS A 11 2.33 22.86 -20.28
N LEU A 12 1.85 23.17 -19.08
CA LEU A 12 0.43 23.15 -18.74
C LEU A 12 -0.37 24.06 -19.68
N SER A 13 0.05 25.31 -19.86
CA SER A 13 -0.62 26.24 -20.77
C SER A 13 -0.63 25.76 -22.22
N ARG A 14 0.41 25.05 -22.68
CA ARG A 14 0.42 24.42 -24.01
C ARG A 14 -0.59 23.26 -24.12
N ILE A 15 -0.78 22.50 -23.05
CA ILE A 15 -1.79 21.42 -23.02
C ILE A 15 -3.19 22.03 -23.08
N GLU A 16 -3.47 23.05 -22.29
CA GLU A 16 -4.76 23.77 -22.31
C GLU A 16 -5.04 24.38 -23.69
N ALA A 17 -4.05 25.03 -24.29
CA ALA A 17 -4.18 25.61 -25.63
C ALA A 17 -4.44 24.57 -26.73
N SER A 18 -4.10 23.30 -26.50
CA SER A 18 -4.39 22.19 -27.42
C SER A 18 -5.83 21.65 -27.30
N GLY A 19 -6.64 22.20 -26.37
CA GLY A 19 -8.02 21.76 -26.11
C GLY A 19 -8.13 20.50 -25.25
N VAL A 20 -7.03 20.06 -24.65
CA VAL A 20 -6.99 18.93 -23.72
C VAL A 20 -7.21 19.44 -22.30
N ASP A 21 -8.08 18.77 -21.52
CA ASP A 21 -8.27 19.10 -20.10
C ASP A 21 -7.05 18.56 -19.31
N PRO A 22 -6.25 19.44 -18.68
CA PRO A 22 -5.06 19.00 -17.97
C PRO A 22 -5.35 18.47 -16.56
N TRP A 23 -6.59 18.48 -16.09
CA TRP A 23 -6.97 18.19 -14.70
C TRP A 23 -7.65 16.83 -14.48
N GLY A 24 -7.95 16.09 -15.55
CA GLY A 24 -8.48 14.75 -15.43
C GLY A 24 -9.49 14.43 -16.50
N HIS A 25 -9.39 13.24 -17.07
CA HIS A 25 -10.43 12.68 -17.91
C HIS A 25 -10.90 11.35 -17.33
N TYR A 26 -12.18 11.07 -17.52
CA TYR A 26 -12.70 9.73 -17.25
C TYR A 26 -12.05 8.75 -18.23
N PHE A 27 -11.27 7.80 -17.70
CA PHE A 27 -10.58 6.77 -18.49
C PHE A 27 -11.06 5.38 -18.07
N PRO A 28 -12.24 4.95 -18.57
CA PRO A 28 -12.82 3.66 -18.24
C PRO A 28 -12.04 2.50 -18.86
N ASP A 29 -12.37 1.30 -18.38
CA ASP A 29 -11.91 0.01 -18.91
C ASP A 29 -10.39 -0.16 -18.91
N ARG A 30 -9.70 0.59 -18.05
CA ARG A 30 -8.28 0.36 -17.79
C ARG A 30 -8.09 -0.92 -16.98
N SER A 31 -7.02 -1.64 -17.29
CA SER A 31 -6.52 -2.77 -16.50
C SER A 31 -5.40 -2.29 -15.58
N TRP A 32 -5.26 -2.94 -14.42
CA TRP A 32 -4.12 -2.70 -13.53
C TRP A 32 -2.84 -3.23 -14.18
N ASN A 33 -1.71 -2.58 -13.92
CA ASN A 33 -0.43 -2.97 -14.49
C ASN A 33 -0.06 -4.42 -14.15
N ARG A 34 -0.32 -4.88 -12.91
CA ARG A 34 -0.12 -6.28 -12.53
C ARG A 34 -0.95 -7.23 -13.40
N ASP A 35 -2.20 -6.90 -13.65
CA ASP A 35 -3.09 -7.77 -14.43
C ASP A 35 -2.65 -7.80 -15.90
N VAL A 36 -2.20 -6.67 -16.46
CA VAL A 36 -1.59 -6.62 -17.79
C VAL A 36 -0.30 -7.45 -17.87
N ARG A 37 0.55 -7.41 -16.85
CA ARG A 37 1.77 -8.23 -16.79
C ARG A 37 1.46 -9.72 -16.73
N ASN A 38 0.42 -10.11 -16.00
CA ASN A 38 -0.04 -11.51 -15.94
C ASN A 38 -0.54 -12.03 -17.31
N ARG A 39 -0.87 -11.14 -18.25
CA ARG A 39 -1.25 -11.46 -19.63
C ARG A 39 -0.05 -11.55 -20.58
N SER A 40 1.17 -11.53 -20.08
CA SER A 40 2.39 -11.63 -20.92
C SER A 40 2.45 -12.91 -21.75
N GLY A 41 1.82 -14.01 -21.31
CA GLY A 41 1.68 -15.25 -22.09
C GLY A 41 0.68 -15.18 -23.25
N GLU A 42 -0.13 -14.13 -23.34
CA GLU A 42 -0.99 -13.87 -24.52
C GLU A 42 -0.22 -13.23 -25.68
N VAL A 43 1.01 -12.77 -25.44
CA VAL A 43 1.91 -12.32 -26.51
C VAL A 43 2.43 -13.56 -27.24
N GLN A 44 2.37 -13.54 -28.57
CA GLN A 44 2.74 -14.67 -29.43
C GLN A 44 3.46 -14.18 -30.68
N TYR A 45 4.15 -15.06 -31.39
CA TYR A 45 4.79 -14.76 -32.66
C TYR A 45 4.09 -15.52 -33.80
N GLN A 46 3.48 -14.79 -34.72
CA GLN A 46 2.76 -15.35 -35.87
C GLN A 46 3.69 -15.40 -37.07
N LEU A 47 3.91 -16.60 -37.62
CA LEU A 47 4.75 -16.81 -38.80
C LEU A 47 4.01 -16.42 -40.07
N SER A 48 4.72 -15.85 -41.04
CA SER A 48 4.16 -15.43 -42.33
C SER A 48 3.62 -16.61 -43.16
N GLU A 49 4.19 -17.80 -43.00
CA GLU A 49 3.73 -19.04 -43.66
C GLU A 49 2.53 -19.69 -42.93
N GLY A 50 2.06 -19.08 -41.85
CA GLY A 50 1.06 -19.64 -40.95
C GLY A 50 1.69 -20.38 -39.76
N GLY A 51 0.94 -20.46 -38.67
CA GLY A 51 1.41 -21.02 -37.40
C GLY A 51 1.76 -19.97 -36.36
N ILE A 52 1.65 -20.36 -35.09
CA ILE A 52 1.86 -19.50 -33.92
C ILE A 52 2.93 -20.13 -33.04
N LEU A 53 3.96 -19.36 -32.73
CA LEU A 53 4.99 -19.72 -31.76
C LEU A 53 4.71 -18.99 -30.44
N GLN A 54 4.78 -19.73 -29.33
CA GLN A 54 4.85 -19.11 -28.01
C GLN A 54 6.21 -18.46 -27.82
N LEU A 55 6.25 -17.33 -27.12
CA LEU A 55 7.52 -16.70 -26.79
C LEU A 55 8.26 -17.57 -25.75
N PRO A 56 9.61 -17.60 -25.81
CA PRO A 56 10.40 -18.24 -24.78
C PRO A 56 10.23 -17.52 -23.44
N ASP A 57 10.66 -18.15 -22.34
CA ASP A 57 10.75 -17.46 -21.06
C ASP A 57 11.87 -16.41 -21.13
N LEU A 58 11.47 -15.14 -21.17
CA LEU A 58 12.36 -13.98 -21.29
C LEU A 58 12.69 -13.35 -19.94
N GLU A 59 12.22 -13.95 -18.85
CA GLU A 59 12.52 -13.50 -17.48
C GLU A 59 13.50 -14.44 -16.76
N GLN A 60 13.69 -15.65 -17.30
CA GLN A 60 14.61 -16.64 -16.75
C GLN A 60 16.07 -16.16 -16.82
N ARG A 61 16.79 -16.32 -15.69
CA ARG A 61 18.19 -15.93 -15.53
C ARG A 61 19.06 -17.12 -15.12
N ASP A 62 20.33 -17.08 -15.50
CA ASP A 62 21.35 -17.99 -14.98
C ASP A 62 21.74 -17.63 -13.53
N ALA A 63 22.63 -18.43 -12.94
CA ALA A 63 23.13 -18.22 -11.58
C ALA A 63 23.91 -16.88 -11.41
N ASP A 64 24.41 -16.32 -12.52
CA ASP A 64 25.15 -15.07 -12.56
C ASP A 64 24.23 -13.85 -12.84
N GLY A 65 22.93 -14.08 -13.03
CA GLY A 65 21.91 -13.05 -13.24
C GLY A 65 21.70 -12.62 -14.70
N ASN A 66 22.38 -13.24 -15.66
CA ASN A 66 22.21 -12.95 -17.09
C ASN A 66 20.93 -13.61 -17.62
N LEU A 67 20.29 -12.97 -18.59
CA LEU A 67 19.14 -13.55 -19.27
C LEU A 67 19.57 -14.78 -20.08
N LEU A 68 18.85 -15.90 -19.90
CA LEU A 68 19.13 -17.14 -20.64
C LEU A 68 18.80 -17.04 -22.13
N VAL A 69 17.89 -16.13 -22.49
CA VAL A 69 17.41 -15.96 -23.86
C VAL A 69 17.64 -14.54 -24.34
N ASP A 70 18.41 -14.41 -25.42
CA ASP A 70 18.47 -13.17 -26.21
C ASP A 70 17.29 -13.15 -27.19
N TYR A 71 16.28 -12.33 -26.88
CA TYR A 71 15.07 -12.25 -27.69
C TYR A 71 15.33 -11.77 -29.13
N ARG A 72 16.36 -10.96 -29.36
CA ARG A 72 16.70 -10.50 -30.71
C ARG A 72 17.22 -11.66 -31.54
N GLN A 73 18.08 -12.51 -30.97
CA GLN A 73 18.58 -13.71 -31.65
C GLN A 73 17.47 -14.72 -31.88
N TRP A 74 16.61 -14.95 -30.88
CA TRP A 74 15.46 -15.84 -31.02
C TRP A 74 14.56 -15.44 -32.20
N LYS A 75 14.24 -14.15 -32.35
CA LYS A 75 13.42 -13.67 -33.48
C LYS A 75 14.08 -13.87 -34.85
N GLN A 76 15.41 -13.78 -34.94
CA GLN A 76 16.12 -14.05 -36.19
C GLN A 76 16.04 -15.53 -36.58
N GLN A 77 15.96 -16.43 -35.60
CA GLN A 77 15.88 -17.87 -35.81
C GLN A 77 14.44 -18.38 -35.99
N ALA A 78 13.46 -17.67 -35.42
CA ALA A 78 12.04 -18.04 -35.48
C ALA A 78 11.45 -18.05 -36.89
N GLY A 79 12.08 -17.36 -37.86
CA GLY A 79 11.57 -17.20 -39.23
C GLY A 79 10.89 -15.85 -39.44
N GLN A 80 10.39 -15.60 -40.65
CA GLN A 80 9.66 -14.36 -40.95
C GLN A 80 8.26 -14.40 -40.31
N GLY A 81 7.91 -13.33 -39.60
CA GLY A 81 6.64 -13.22 -38.89
C GLY A 81 6.55 -11.91 -38.11
N GLU A 82 5.47 -11.77 -37.35
CA GLU A 82 5.23 -10.62 -36.49
C GLU A 82 4.76 -11.01 -35.10
N GLU A 83 5.01 -10.15 -34.13
CA GLU A 83 4.53 -10.34 -32.77
C GLU A 83 3.10 -9.82 -32.66
N ILE A 84 2.21 -10.69 -32.20
CA ILE A 84 0.82 -10.39 -31.90
C ILE A 84 0.60 -10.42 -30.40
N GLY A 85 -0.41 -9.68 -29.93
CA GLY A 85 -0.78 -9.65 -28.52
C GLY A 85 -2.06 -8.86 -28.32
N PRO A 86 -2.65 -8.93 -27.12
CA PRO A 86 -3.90 -8.28 -26.83
C PRO A 86 -3.76 -6.75 -26.82
N THR A 87 -4.82 -6.04 -27.22
CA THR A 87 -4.94 -4.61 -26.93
C THR A 87 -5.29 -4.43 -25.45
N VAL A 88 -4.57 -3.53 -24.79
CA VAL A 88 -4.75 -3.20 -23.37
C VAL A 88 -4.86 -1.69 -23.18
N ARG A 89 -5.58 -1.30 -22.13
CA ARG A 89 -5.68 0.09 -21.66
C ARG A 89 -5.05 0.16 -20.28
N VAL A 90 -4.02 0.98 -20.12
CA VAL A 90 -3.29 1.17 -18.87
C VAL A 90 -3.27 2.64 -18.52
N ALA A 91 -3.20 2.96 -17.23
CA ALA A 91 -3.02 4.35 -16.80
C ALA A 91 -2.21 4.39 -15.51
N GLY A 92 -1.39 5.42 -15.36
CA GLY A 92 -0.53 5.54 -14.21
C GLY A 92 0.32 6.79 -14.25
N ARG A 93 1.20 6.88 -13.27
CA ARG A 93 2.17 7.96 -13.12
C ARG A 93 3.43 7.66 -13.92
N ILE A 94 3.94 8.64 -14.67
CA ILE A 94 5.23 8.54 -15.35
C ILE A 94 6.35 8.56 -14.29
N ILE A 95 6.98 7.42 -14.05
CA ILE A 95 8.13 7.31 -13.14
C ILE A 95 9.47 7.32 -13.89
N LEU A 96 9.43 7.05 -15.20
CA LEU A 96 10.59 7.09 -16.08
C LEU A 96 10.16 7.60 -17.45
N LEU A 97 10.97 8.49 -18.01
CA LEU A 97 10.76 9.11 -19.32
C LEU A 97 12.10 9.20 -20.03
N ARG A 98 12.22 8.56 -21.19
CA ARG A 98 13.39 8.57 -22.07
C ARG A 98 12.92 8.74 -23.52
N GLY A 99 13.68 9.46 -24.34
CA GLY A 99 13.31 9.68 -25.74
C GLY A 99 14.53 9.69 -26.65
N GLN A 100 14.36 9.18 -27.87
CA GLN A 100 15.36 9.22 -28.93
C GLN A 100 14.66 9.33 -30.29
N GLY A 101 14.86 10.46 -30.99
CA GLY A 101 14.29 10.69 -32.31
C GLY A 101 12.76 10.56 -32.34
N LYS A 102 12.25 9.59 -33.12
CA LYS A 102 10.81 9.34 -33.32
C LYS A 102 10.18 8.37 -32.32
N LEU A 103 10.91 8.01 -31.25
CA LEU A 103 10.48 7.06 -30.23
C LEU A 103 10.64 7.66 -28.83
N LYS A 104 9.69 7.36 -27.94
CA LYS A 104 9.79 7.59 -26.50
C LYS A 104 9.46 6.32 -25.74
N PHE A 105 10.24 6.07 -24.69
CA PHE A 105 10.05 5.00 -23.73
C PHE A 105 9.67 5.63 -22.39
N ILE A 106 8.54 5.20 -21.84
CA ILE A 106 8.09 5.63 -20.53
C ILE A 106 7.77 4.42 -19.68
N THR A 107 7.93 4.56 -18.37
CA THR A 107 7.41 3.57 -17.43
C THR A 107 6.25 4.19 -16.66
N LEU A 108 5.08 3.57 -16.76
CA LEU A 108 3.90 3.95 -16.00
C LEU A 108 3.79 3.09 -14.76
N ARG A 109 3.63 3.75 -13.61
CA ARG A 109 3.38 3.12 -12.32
C ARG A 109 1.93 3.31 -11.91
N ASP A 110 1.27 2.24 -11.54
CA ASP A 110 0.06 2.27 -10.72
C ASP A 110 0.35 1.62 -9.36
N TRP A 111 -0.68 1.52 -8.51
CA TRP A 111 -0.55 0.91 -7.18
C TRP A 111 -0.31 -0.62 -7.18
N THR A 112 -0.31 -1.26 -8.35
CA THR A 112 -0.06 -2.69 -8.53
C THR A 112 1.30 -3.00 -9.16
N GLY A 113 1.96 -2.01 -9.77
CA GLY A 113 3.31 -2.14 -10.29
C GLY A 113 3.60 -1.25 -11.49
N ASP A 114 4.66 -1.61 -12.22
CA ASP A 114 5.19 -0.85 -13.35
C ASP A 114 4.98 -1.57 -14.67
N ILE A 115 4.68 -0.80 -15.73
CA ILE A 115 4.62 -1.28 -17.11
C ILE A 115 5.36 -0.31 -18.04
N GLN A 116 6.16 -0.84 -18.98
CA GLN A 116 6.79 -0.02 -20.01
C GLN A 116 5.78 0.31 -21.11
N ILE A 117 5.85 1.54 -21.63
CA ILE A 117 5.14 1.99 -22.82
C ILE A 117 6.16 2.45 -23.85
N LEU A 118 5.97 2.03 -25.09
CA LEU A 118 6.67 2.56 -26.25
C LEU A 118 5.70 3.45 -27.03
N ILE A 119 6.07 4.71 -27.19
CA ILE A 119 5.35 5.69 -28.00
C ILE A 119 6.18 5.97 -29.24
N GLY A 120 5.67 5.59 -30.41
CA GLY A 120 6.33 5.89 -31.68
C GLY A 120 5.48 6.81 -32.54
N LYS A 121 6.14 7.76 -33.21
CA LYS A 121 5.47 8.77 -34.06
C LYS A 121 4.60 8.13 -35.15
N GLY A 122 5.04 7.02 -35.73
CA GLY A 122 4.28 6.30 -36.75
C GLY A 122 3.02 5.61 -36.23
N GLN A 123 2.96 5.29 -34.94
CA GLN A 123 1.83 4.59 -34.32
C GLN A 123 0.77 5.55 -33.80
N VAL A 124 1.17 6.63 -33.12
CA VAL A 124 0.21 7.58 -32.51
C VAL A 124 -0.09 8.80 -33.40
N GLY A 125 0.68 9.01 -34.47
CA GLY A 125 0.58 10.16 -35.36
C GLY A 125 1.29 11.41 -34.83
N ASP A 126 1.43 12.40 -35.72
CA ASP A 126 2.25 13.59 -35.50
C ASP A 126 1.78 14.43 -34.30
N ALA A 127 0.49 14.79 -34.26
CA ALA A 127 -0.07 15.63 -33.20
C ALA A 127 0.06 14.99 -31.81
N ALA A 128 -0.30 13.70 -31.67
CA ALA A 128 -0.19 13.00 -30.39
C ALA A 128 1.29 12.82 -29.97
N PHE A 129 2.18 12.57 -30.92
CA PHE A 129 3.61 12.45 -30.64
C PHE A 129 4.21 13.79 -30.19
N GLU A 130 3.84 14.90 -30.82
CA GLU A 130 4.27 16.26 -30.43
C GLU A 130 3.79 16.62 -29.02
N MET A 131 2.56 16.24 -28.65
CA MET A 131 2.02 16.45 -27.30
C MET A 131 2.86 15.81 -26.20
N THR A 132 3.57 14.72 -26.48
CA THR A 132 4.48 14.10 -25.51
C THR A 132 5.67 15.00 -25.13
N ALA A 133 5.95 16.09 -25.85
CA ALA A 133 6.95 17.09 -25.44
C ALA A 133 6.54 17.84 -24.17
N ASN A 134 5.25 17.81 -23.82
CA ASN A 134 4.71 18.40 -22.60
C ASN A 134 4.68 17.42 -21.42
N TYR A 135 5.08 16.16 -21.61
CA TYR A 135 5.12 15.18 -20.52
C TYR A 135 6.34 15.42 -19.63
N ASP A 136 6.14 15.26 -18.33
CA ASP A 136 7.21 15.24 -17.32
C ASP A 136 7.10 14.04 -16.39
N LEU A 137 8.19 13.74 -15.70
CA LEU A 137 8.18 12.82 -14.57
C LEU A 137 7.15 13.28 -13.54
N GLY A 138 6.31 12.35 -13.10
CA GLY A 138 5.21 12.58 -12.17
C GLY A 138 3.86 12.78 -12.85
N ASP A 139 3.80 13.16 -14.13
CA ASP A 139 2.51 13.33 -14.81
C ASP A 139 1.71 12.02 -14.86
N TRP A 140 0.39 12.13 -14.87
CA TRP A 140 -0.50 10.98 -15.07
C TRP A 140 -0.97 10.93 -16.51
N ILE A 141 -0.93 9.75 -17.10
CA ILE A 141 -1.45 9.50 -18.44
C ILE A 141 -2.18 8.15 -18.50
N GLY A 142 -3.08 8.03 -19.46
CA GLY A 142 -3.64 6.78 -19.94
C GLY A 142 -3.09 6.45 -21.32
N VAL A 143 -2.95 5.16 -21.60
CA VAL A 143 -2.45 4.64 -22.87
C VAL A 143 -3.29 3.45 -23.28
N GLU A 144 -3.68 3.44 -24.54
CA GLU A 144 -4.19 2.24 -25.21
C GLU A 144 -3.15 1.76 -26.21
N GLY A 145 -2.97 0.45 -26.31
CA GLY A 145 -2.00 -0.12 -27.21
C GLY A 145 -1.93 -1.63 -27.17
N ARG A 146 -1.18 -2.20 -28.10
CA ARG A 146 -0.92 -3.65 -28.16
C ARG A 146 0.11 -4.02 -27.11
N LEU A 147 -0.16 -5.06 -26.31
CA LEU A 147 0.84 -5.67 -25.44
C LEU A 147 1.82 -6.49 -26.28
N GLY A 148 3.10 -6.35 -26.00
CA GLY A 148 4.16 -7.03 -26.74
C GLY A 148 5.51 -6.96 -26.03
N ARG A 149 6.60 -7.26 -26.76
CA ARG A 149 7.96 -7.15 -26.23
C ARG A 149 8.88 -6.36 -27.16
N THR A 150 9.74 -5.55 -26.56
CA THR A 150 10.80 -4.84 -27.29
C THR A 150 11.89 -5.82 -27.72
N ASN A 151 12.86 -5.37 -28.52
CA ASN A 151 14.01 -6.20 -28.92
C ASN A 151 14.87 -6.70 -27.75
N THR A 152 14.78 -6.06 -26.58
CA THR A 152 15.46 -6.49 -25.35
C THR A 152 14.65 -7.50 -24.54
N GLY A 153 13.45 -7.88 -25.02
CA GLY A 153 12.56 -8.82 -24.33
C GLY A 153 11.65 -8.17 -23.27
N GLU A 154 11.74 -6.86 -23.06
CA GLU A 154 10.95 -6.16 -22.04
C GLU A 154 9.47 -6.05 -22.44
N LEU A 155 8.58 -6.52 -21.56
CA LEU A 155 7.14 -6.44 -21.75
C LEU A 155 6.68 -4.97 -21.83
N THR A 156 6.02 -4.62 -22.91
CA THR A 156 5.76 -3.24 -23.30
C THR A 156 4.39 -3.09 -23.95
N VAL A 157 3.69 -2.02 -23.62
CA VAL A 157 2.50 -1.57 -24.37
C VAL A 157 2.97 -0.66 -25.51
N PHE A 158 2.73 -1.08 -26.74
CA PHE A 158 2.99 -0.28 -27.94
C PHE A 158 1.81 0.65 -28.18
N ALA A 159 1.97 1.92 -27.82
CA ALA A 159 0.88 2.89 -27.79
C ALA A 159 0.30 3.13 -29.19
N SER A 160 -1.03 3.00 -29.29
CA SER A 160 -1.84 3.44 -30.43
C SER A 160 -2.62 4.72 -30.11
N SER A 161 -2.98 4.93 -28.83
CA SER A 161 -3.64 6.15 -28.36
C SER A 161 -3.05 6.63 -27.03
N LEU A 162 -2.93 7.95 -26.90
CA LEU A 162 -2.42 8.62 -25.70
C LEU A 162 -3.51 9.50 -25.11
N HIS A 163 -3.67 9.43 -23.81
CA HIS A 163 -4.63 10.22 -23.07
C HIS A 163 -3.92 10.95 -21.94
N TYR A 164 -3.86 12.27 -22.03
CA TYR A 164 -3.35 13.06 -20.90
C TYR A 164 -4.34 12.97 -19.74
N MET A 165 -3.87 12.88 -18.50
CA MET A 165 -4.77 12.80 -17.33
C MET A 165 -4.52 13.93 -16.36
N CYS A 166 -3.29 14.14 -15.92
CA CYS A 166 -3.01 15.16 -14.92
C CYS A 166 -1.57 15.67 -15.01
N LYS A 167 -1.43 16.99 -15.09
CA LYS A 167 -0.12 17.65 -15.00
C LYS A 167 0.35 17.71 -13.56
N THR A 168 1.57 17.22 -13.32
CA THR A 168 2.25 17.43 -12.04
C THR A 168 3.09 18.71 -12.14
N LEU A 169 2.73 19.71 -11.33
CA LEU A 169 3.44 20.99 -11.26
C LEU A 169 4.70 20.93 -10.40
N GLU A 170 4.64 20.23 -9.27
CA GLU A 170 5.79 20.07 -8.40
C GLU A 170 6.72 18.94 -8.87
N PRO A 171 8.02 19.20 -9.07
CA PRO A 171 8.95 18.16 -9.48
C PRO A 171 9.02 17.02 -8.46
N PRO A 172 9.20 15.76 -8.91
CA PRO A 172 9.47 14.67 -7.99
C PRO A 172 10.75 14.94 -7.19
N PRO A 173 10.90 14.34 -5.98
CA PRO A 173 12.18 14.27 -5.29
C PRO A 173 13.27 13.68 -6.18
N GLU A 174 14.55 13.95 -5.87
CA GLU A 174 15.66 13.42 -6.68
C GLU A 174 15.57 11.90 -6.85
N LYS A 175 15.76 11.48 -8.10
CA LYS A 175 15.36 10.17 -8.66
C LYS A 175 15.90 8.93 -7.93
N TYR A 176 16.98 9.08 -7.15
CA TYR A 176 17.67 7.97 -6.49
C TYR A 176 17.61 8.03 -4.96
N ALA A 177 17.24 9.18 -4.39
CA ALA A 177 17.24 9.35 -2.94
C ALA A 177 15.85 9.14 -2.32
N GLY A 178 14.75 9.27 -3.09
CA GLY A 178 13.42 9.28 -2.50
C GLY A 178 13.30 10.34 -1.39
N LEU A 179 12.38 10.15 -0.44
CA LEU A 179 12.35 10.95 0.78
C LEU A 179 13.10 10.18 1.89
N GLN A 180 14.25 10.68 2.30
CA GLN A 180 15.07 10.07 3.36
C GLN A 180 14.61 10.51 4.76
N ASP A 181 14.22 11.77 4.92
CA ASP A 181 13.83 12.33 6.21
C ASP A 181 12.49 11.74 6.70
N VAL A 182 12.51 11.14 7.89
CA VAL A 182 11.35 10.42 8.46
C VAL A 182 10.19 11.37 8.73
N GLU A 183 10.45 12.60 9.15
CA GLU A 183 9.41 13.59 9.41
C GLU A 183 8.74 14.03 8.10
N GLN A 184 9.52 14.33 7.06
CA GLN A 184 9.03 14.66 5.73
C GLN A 184 8.20 13.53 5.14
N ARG A 185 8.61 12.26 5.29
CA ARG A 185 7.81 11.11 4.86
C ARG A 185 6.44 11.04 5.55
N GLN A 186 6.37 11.42 6.82
CA GLN A 186 5.12 11.48 7.57
C GLN A 186 4.23 12.66 7.13
N ARG A 187 4.83 13.84 6.89
CA ARG A 187 4.13 15.05 6.45
C ARG A 187 3.67 14.99 4.99
N GLN A 188 4.49 14.41 4.12
CA GLN A 188 4.27 14.31 2.67
C GLN A 188 4.07 12.85 2.27
N ARG A 189 3.09 12.19 2.93
CA ARG A 189 2.81 10.76 2.71
C ARG A 189 2.58 10.41 1.25
N TYR A 190 1.98 11.31 0.47
CA TYR A 190 1.75 11.12 -0.96
C TYR A 190 3.06 10.97 -1.78
N LEU A 191 4.14 11.66 -1.40
CA LEU A 191 5.46 11.47 -2.02
C LEU A 191 6.11 10.17 -1.53
N ASP A 192 6.02 9.88 -0.23
CA ASP A 192 6.56 8.64 0.33
C ASP A 192 5.92 7.40 -0.30
N LEU A 193 4.60 7.37 -0.49
CA LEU A 193 3.89 6.30 -1.18
C LEU A 193 4.30 6.17 -2.65
N THR A 194 4.68 7.27 -3.30
CA THR A 194 5.01 7.29 -4.73
C THR A 194 6.46 6.87 -5.00
N TYR A 195 7.40 7.35 -4.19
CA TYR A 195 8.84 7.31 -4.48
C TYR A 195 9.66 6.44 -3.54
N ASN A 196 9.13 6.03 -2.38
CA ASN A 196 9.86 5.14 -1.47
C ASN A 196 9.37 3.70 -1.60
N GLU A 197 10.30 2.78 -1.81
CA GLU A 197 10.02 1.36 -1.88
C GLU A 197 9.44 0.83 -0.56
N GLY A 198 8.54 -0.16 -0.66
CA GLY A 198 7.92 -0.81 0.50
C GLY A 198 6.85 0.00 1.24
N SER A 199 6.79 1.33 1.11
CA SER A 199 5.81 2.15 1.82
C SER A 199 4.37 1.78 1.44
N LEU A 200 4.04 1.83 0.14
CA LEU A 200 2.71 1.41 -0.34
C LEU A 200 2.37 -0.02 0.08
N GLY A 201 3.34 -0.95 -0.03
CA GLY A 201 3.17 -2.35 0.41
C GLY A 201 2.82 -2.46 1.90
N THR A 202 3.41 -1.64 2.75
CA THR A 202 3.12 -1.57 4.19
C THR A 202 1.68 -1.12 4.45
N PHE A 203 1.19 -0.10 3.73
CA PHE A 203 -0.21 0.36 3.85
C PHE A 203 -1.20 -0.69 3.34
N LEU A 204 -0.90 -1.36 2.23
CA LEU A 204 -1.73 -2.45 1.71
C LEU A 204 -1.75 -3.66 2.66
N ALA A 205 -0.63 -3.98 3.30
CA ALA A 205 -0.57 -5.01 4.34
C ALA A 205 -1.43 -4.63 5.55
N ARG A 206 -1.41 -3.36 5.99
CA ARG A 206 -2.30 -2.86 7.05
C ARG A 206 -3.77 -3.06 6.68
N THR A 207 -4.17 -2.78 5.44
CA THR A 207 -5.55 -3.04 4.96
C THR A 207 -5.92 -4.51 5.05
N LYS A 208 -5.02 -5.41 4.63
CA LYS A 208 -5.22 -6.87 4.74
C LYS A 208 -5.36 -7.34 6.20
N ILE A 209 -4.53 -6.81 7.10
CA ILE A 209 -4.59 -7.11 8.54
C ILE A 209 -5.94 -6.68 9.12
N ILE A 210 -6.39 -5.46 8.83
CA ILE A 210 -7.69 -4.95 9.30
C ILE A 210 -8.85 -5.82 8.79
N HIS A 211 -8.82 -6.22 7.52
CA HIS A 211 -9.84 -7.12 6.97
C HIS A 211 -9.81 -8.50 7.65
N SER A 212 -8.62 -9.05 7.89
CA SER A 212 -8.45 -10.33 8.57
C SER A 212 -8.96 -10.30 10.02
N ILE A 213 -8.72 -9.21 10.76
CA ILE A 213 -9.28 -8.99 12.10
C ILE A 213 -10.81 -9.07 12.06
N ARG A 214 -11.44 -8.29 11.17
CA ARG A 214 -12.90 -8.29 11.02
C ARG A 214 -13.44 -9.66 10.65
N GLN A 215 -12.80 -10.35 9.70
CA GLN A 215 -13.22 -11.69 9.28
C GLN A 215 -13.11 -12.70 10.42
N THR A 216 -12.04 -12.63 11.22
CA THR A 216 -11.83 -13.52 12.38
C THR A 216 -12.94 -13.35 13.42
N LEU A 217 -13.31 -12.10 13.71
CA LEU A 217 -14.38 -11.76 14.66
C LEU A 217 -15.77 -12.12 14.11
N ALA A 218 -16.03 -11.82 12.83
CA ALA A 218 -17.28 -12.16 12.15
C ALA A 218 -17.53 -13.68 12.12
N ASN A 219 -16.49 -14.48 11.81
CA ASN A 219 -16.57 -15.95 11.82
C ASN A 219 -16.87 -16.52 13.22
N ARG A 220 -16.63 -15.76 14.27
CA ARG A 220 -16.93 -16.10 15.67
C ARG A 220 -18.24 -15.48 16.17
N GLY A 221 -18.99 -14.81 15.31
CA GLY A 221 -20.30 -14.23 15.64
C GLY A 221 -20.22 -12.94 16.48
N TYR A 222 -19.09 -12.23 16.46
CA TYR A 222 -19.03 -10.90 17.06
C TYR A 222 -19.72 -9.86 16.16
N CYS A 223 -20.51 -8.98 16.78
CA CYS A 223 -21.11 -7.84 16.11
C CYS A 223 -20.14 -6.64 16.12
N GLU A 224 -19.83 -6.08 14.95
CA GLU A 224 -19.11 -4.80 14.84
C GLU A 224 -20.05 -3.66 15.22
N ILE A 225 -19.63 -2.80 16.15
CA ILE A 225 -20.41 -1.66 16.62
C ILE A 225 -19.60 -0.38 16.49
N GLU A 226 -20.30 0.74 16.29
CA GLU A 226 -19.73 2.09 16.34
C GLU A 226 -20.26 2.82 17.58
N GLY A 227 -19.41 3.02 18.59
CA GLY A 227 -19.74 3.79 19.78
C GLY A 227 -19.51 5.29 19.63
N PRO A 228 -20.04 6.13 20.54
CA PRO A 228 -19.77 7.56 20.56
C PRO A 228 -18.27 7.88 20.65
N THR A 229 -17.81 8.86 19.87
CA THR A 229 -16.42 9.38 19.95
C THR A 229 -16.29 10.57 20.90
N LEU A 230 -17.37 11.36 21.04
CA LEU A 230 -17.48 12.46 21.99
C LEU A 230 -18.17 11.97 23.25
N HIS A 231 -17.49 12.03 24.39
CA HIS A 231 -18.01 11.63 25.69
C HIS A 231 -18.18 12.86 26.59
N THR A 232 -19.05 12.76 27.60
CA THR A 232 -19.14 13.77 28.67
C THR A 232 -18.07 13.58 29.74
N ILE A 233 -17.64 12.33 29.94
CA ILE A 233 -16.60 11.93 30.89
C ILE A 233 -15.70 10.92 30.18
N ALA A 234 -14.38 11.17 30.19
CA ALA A 234 -13.42 10.21 29.67
C ALA A 234 -13.27 9.04 30.66
N GLY A 235 -13.40 7.81 30.18
CA GLY A 235 -13.21 6.61 30.98
C GLY A 235 -12.80 5.40 30.14
N GLY A 236 -12.54 4.27 30.80
CA GLY A 236 -12.06 3.03 30.15
C GLY A 236 -10.53 2.97 29.94
N ALA A 237 -9.78 4.00 30.32
CA ALA A 237 -8.31 3.96 30.35
C ALA A 237 -7.75 5.03 31.31
N ALA A 238 -6.50 4.88 31.72
CA ALA A 238 -5.74 5.90 32.43
C ALA A 238 -4.94 6.75 31.44
N ALA A 239 -5.60 7.75 30.83
CA ALA A 239 -5.01 8.62 29.83
C ALA A 239 -5.58 10.05 29.91
N ARG A 240 -4.81 11.05 29.49
CA ARG A 240 -5.29 12.43 29.41
C ARG A 240 -6.16 12.60 28.15
N PRO A 241 -7.42 13.07 28.25
CA PRO A 241 -8.27 13.26 27.07
C PRO A 241 -7.96 14.58 26.34
N PHE A 242 -8.38 14.66 25.08
CA PHE A 242 -8.58 15.94 24.40
C PHE A 242 -9.92 16.54 24.82
N LEU A 243 -9.93 17.83 25.12
CA LEU A 243 -11.13 18.58 25.52
C LEU A 243 -11.70 19.33 24.31
N THR A 244 -13.01 19.43 24.23
CA THR A 244 -13.72 20.23 23.23
C THR A 244 -15.04 20.78 23.79
N HIS A 245 -15.76 21.56 23.01
CA HIS A 245 -17.00 22.22 23.42
C HIS A 245 -18.08 22.08 22.35
N HIS A 246 -19.29 21.69 22.76
CA HIS A 246 -20.44 21.63 21.87
C HIS A 246 -21.24 22.93 21.95
N ASN A 247 -21.19 23.78 20.92
CA ASN A 247 -21.78 25.13 20.96
C ASN A 247 -23.30 25.15 21.20
N THR A 248 -24.09 24.31 20.51
CA THR A 248 -25.56 24.34 20.66
C THR A 248 -26.05 23.82 22.01
N LEU A 249 -25.37 22.83 22.58
CA LEU A 249 -25.70 22.23 23.87
C LEU A 249 -25.00 22.95 25.03
N ASP A 250 -24.14 23.92 24.71
CA ASP A 250 -23.31 24.69 25.64
C ASP A 250 -22.67 23.82 26.73
N MET A 251 -21.99 22.75 26.30
CA MET A 251 -21.41 21.78 27.22
C MET A 251 -20.00 21.32 26.84
N PRO A 252 -19.14 21.05 27.82
CA PRO A 252 -17.85 20.44 27.59
C PRO A 252 -18.02 18.99 27.16
N LEU A 253 -17.18 18.57 26.22
CA LEU A 253 -17.06 17.19 25.77
C LEU A 253 -15.58 16.81 25.73
N VAL A 254 -15.33 15.51 25.69
CA VAL A 254 -13.99 14.95 25.55
C VAL A 254 -13.96 13.93 24.43
N LEU A 255 -12.83 13.82 23.73
CA LEU A 255 -12.62 12.71 22.82
C LEU A 255 -12.35 11.43 23.62
N ARG A 256 -12.94 10.32 23.19
CA ARG A 256 -12.79 9.02 23.85
C ARG A 256 -11.31 8.55 23.92
N ILE A 257 -10.93 8.05 25.08
CA ILE A 257 -9.58 7.49 25.34
C ILE A 257 -9.55 5.95 25.24
N ALA A 258 -10.73 5.33 25.19
CA ALA A 258 -11.00 3.89 25.08
C ALA A 258 -12.40 3.66 24.47
N LEU A 259 -12.69 2.41 24.08
CA LEU A 259 -13.98 1.97 23.54
C LEU A 259 -14.83 1.25 24.61
N GLU A 260 -14.19 0.82 25.69
CA GLU A 260 -14.68 -0.10 26.73
C GLU A 260 -16.09 0.19 27.26
N LEU A 261 -16.31 1.39 27.81
CA LEU A 261 -17.51 1.63 28.62
C LEU A 261 -18.80 1.54 27.80
N HIS A 262 -18.77 1.88 26.52
CA HIS A 262 -19.93 1.76 25.64
C HIS A 262 -20.16 0.32 25.20
N LEU A 263 -19.11 -0.43 24.89
CA LEU A 263 -19.23 -1.84 24.56
C LEU A 263 -19.80 -2.66 25.74
N LYS A 264 -19.35 -2.38 26.97
CA LYS A 264 -19.94 -3.01 28.17
C LYS A 264 -21.42 -2.69 28.39
N ARG A 265 -21.88 -1.48 28.02
CA ARG A 265 -23.32 -1.15 28.06
C ARG A 265 -24.14 -1.99 27.08
N LEU A 266 -23.57 -2.35 25.93
CA LEU A 266 -24.21 -3.24 24.96
C LEU A 266 -24.29 -4.67 25.48
N LEU A 267 -23.24 -5.16 26.18
CA LEU A 267 -23.29 -6.44 26.87
C LEU A 267 -24.44 -6.49 27.88
N VAL A 268 -24.58 -5.45 28.70
CA VAL A 268 -25.71 -5.31 29.64
C VAL A 268 -27.06 -5.31 28.89
N GLY A 269 -27.10 -4.72 27.70
CA GLY A 269 -28.27 -4.72 26.82
C GLY A 269 -28.58 -6.06 26.13
N GLY A 270 -27.76 -7.10 26.33
CA GLY A 270 -27.96 -8.43 25.78
C GLY A 270 -27.16 -8.73 24.50
N MET A 271 -26.27 -7.84 24.06
CA MET A 271 -25.35 -8.17 22.96
C MET A 271 -24.17 -8.99 23.50
N GLU A 272 -24.25 -10.31 23.34
CA GLU A 272 -23.30 -11.24 23.97
C GLU A 272 -21.89 -11.19 23.37
N ARG A 273 -21.72 -10.81 22.09
CA ARG A 273 -20.42 -10.69 21.44
C ARG A 273 -20.35 -9.40 20.64
N VAL A 274 -19.54 -8.45 21.07
CA VAL A 274 -19.39 -7.15 20.39
C VAL A 274 -17.92 -6.79 20.26
N TYR A 275 -17.60 -6.06 19.20
CA TYR A 275 -16.31 -5.40 19.07
C TYR A 275 -16.45 -4.05 18.41
N GLU A 276 -15.46 -3.20 18.63
CA GLU A 276 -15.24 -2.00 17.82
C GLU A 276 -13.77 -1.94 17.42
N LEU A 277 -13.51 -1.67 16.13
CA LEU A 277 -12.20 -1.35 15.60
C LEU A 277 -12.16 0.14 15.23
N GLY A 278 -11.96 0.99 16.23
CA GLY A 278 -12.19 2.42 16.15
C GLY A 278 -10.96 3.28 16.41
N ARG A 279 -11.05 4.58 16.11
CA ARG A 279 -10.05 5.57 16.53
C ARG A 279 -10.23 5.91 18.02
N VAL A 280 -9.15 5.97 18.77
CA VAL A 280 -9.09 6.55 20.12
C VAL A 280 -8.07 7.67 20.16
N TYR A 281 -8.25 8.58 21.11
CA TYR A 281 -7.51 9.83 21.17
C TYR A 281 -6.93 10.02 22.57
N ARG A 282 -5.61 10.15 22.68
CA ARG A 282 -4.92 10.36 23.96
C ARG A 282 -3.99 11.55 23.82
N ASN A 283 -4.18 12.54 24.68
CA ASN A 283 -3.43 13.79 24.69
C ASN A 283 -2.09 13.60 25.41
N GLU A 284 -1.21 12.84 24.74
CA GLU A 284 0.07 12.34 25.23
C GLU A 284 1.18 12.65 24.20
N GLY A 285 2.44 12.46 24.61
CA GLY A 285 3.60 12.70 23.74
C GLY A 285 3.68 11.71 22.57
N ILE A 286 4.33 12.14 21.48
CA ILE A 286 4.57 11.32 20.29
C ILE A 286 5.85 10.50 20.48
N SER A 287 5.86 9.26 20.01
CA SER A 287 7.07 8.41 19.97
C SER A 287 6.94 7.37 18.84
N PRO A 288 7.98 6.55 18.57
CA PRO A 288 7.88 5.47 17.58
C PRO A 288 6.74 4.46 17.82
N LYS A 289 6.17 4.43 19.04
CA LYS A 289 5.07 3.54 19.43
C LYS A 289 3.78 4.28 19.82
N HIS A 290 3.79 5.61 19.84
CA HIS A 290 2.67 6.41 20.35
C HIS A 290 2.33 7.53 19.38
N ASN A 291 1.08 7.55 18.92
CA ASN A 291 0.48 8.64 18.16
C ASN A 291 -0.77 9.14 18.91
N PRO A 292 -1.04 10.45 19.00
CA PRO A 292 -2.17 10.98 19.78
C PRO A 292 -3.54 10.48 19.32
N GLU A 293 -3.63 10.01 18.09
CA GLU A 293 -4.77 9.29 17.56
C GLU A 293 -4.33 7.93 17.02
N PHE A 294 -4.99 6.85 17.40
CA PHE A 294 -4.61 5.50 16.94
C PHE A 294 -5.81 4.57 16.85
N THR A 295 -5.70 3.55 15.99
CA THR A 295 -6.75 2.53 15.87
C THR A 295 -6.56 1.49 16.95
N MET A 296 -7.63 1.20 17.68
CA MET A 296 -7.66 0.18 18.71
C MET A 296 -8.80 -0.80 18.41
N LEU A 297 -8.55 -2.08 18.65
CA LEU A 297 -9.57 -3.10 18.73
C LEU A 297 -9.94 -3.28 20.19
N GLU A 298 -11.23 -3.20 20.52
CA GLU A 298 -11.75 -3.77 21.75
C GLU A 298 -12.86 -4.77 21.40
N ALA A 299 -12.83 -5.93 22.06
CA ALA A 299 -13.81 -6.99 21.89
C ALA A 299 -14.26 -7.52 23.25
N TYR A 300 -15.54 -7.84 23.37
CA TYR A 300 -16.18 -8.32 24.59
C TYR A 300 -17.09 -9.51 24.28
N GLU A 301 -17.03 -10.52 25.13
CA GLU A 301 -17.84 -11.74 25.03
C GLU A 301 -18.44 -12.06 26.40
N ALA A 302 -19.78 -12.15 26.47
CA ALA A 302 -20.50 -12.61 27.64
C ALA A 302 -20.23 -14.10 27.88
N PHE A 303 -20.27 -14.53 29.15
CA PHE A 303 -19.98 -15.91 29.58
C PHE A 303 -18.57 -16.43 29.25
N ALA A 304 -17.67 -15.57 28.76
CA ALA A 304 -16.26 -15.86 28.56
C ALA A 304 -15.41 -15.37 29.74
N ASN A 305 -14.24 -15.99 29.91
CA ASN A 305 -13.16 -15.50 30.77
C ASN A 305 -11.97 -15.03 29.92
N TYR A 306 -10.88 -14.65 30.58
CA TYR A 306 -9.68 -14.17 29.87
C TYR A 306 -8.97 -15.25 29.03
N GLU A 307 -9.20 -16.55 29.27
CA GLU A 307 -8.60 -17.63 28.48
C GLU A 307 -9.21 -17.70 27.07
N VAL A 308 -10.52 -17.46 26.95
CA VAL A 308 -11.18 -17.29 25.65
C VAL A 308 -10.58 -16.10 24.88
N MET A 309 -10.24 -15.03 25.59
CA MET A 309 -9.60 -13.85 25.00
C MET A 309 -8.14 -14.12 24.60
N MET A 310 -7.41 -14.98 25.33
CA MET A 310 -6.09 -15.46 24.91
C MET A 310 -6.18 -16.22 23.58
N ASP A 311 -7.12 -17.17 23.46
CA ASP A 311 -7.35 -17.93 22.23
C ASP A 311 -7.77 -17.03 21.05
N LEU A 312 -8.65 -16.05 21.31
CA LEU A 312 -9.08 -15.09 20.31
C LEU A 312 -7.91 -14.23 19.81
N THR A 313 -7.09 -13.72 20.73
CA THR A 313 -5.94 -12.86 20.41
C THR A 313 -4.93 -13.60 19.55
N GLU A 314 -4.61 -14.84 19.92
CA GLU A 314 -3.73 -15.72 19.15
C GLU A 314 -4.26 -15.91 17.72
N GLN A 315 -5.54 -16.23 17.57
CA GLN A 315 -6.16 -16.45 16.26
C GLN A 315 -6.19 -15.20 15.39
N ILE A 316 -6.47 -14.02 15.98
CA ILE A 316 -6.41 -12.75 15.27
C ILE A 316 -5.02 -12.53 14.67
N ILE A 317 -3.96 -12.78 15.44
CA ILE A 317 -2.57 -12.59 15.01
C ILE A 317 -2.20 -13.60 13.92
N VAL A 318 -2.48 -14.89 14.14
CA VAL A 318 -2.15 -15.97 13.20
C VAL A 318 -2.88 -15.82 11.87
N ASN A 319 -4.18 -15.48 11.89
CA ASN A 319 -4.94 -15.26 10.66
C ASN A 319 -4.42 -14.06 9.87
N ALA A 320 -3.98 -12.99 10.56
CA ALA A 320 -3.38 -11.84 9.93
C ALA A 320 -2.03 -12.18 9.26
N LEU A 321 -1.20 -13.01 9.90
CA LEU A 321 0.06 -13.51 9.33
C LEU A 321 -0.17 -14.35 8.07
N GLN A 322 -1.16 -15.25 8.11
CA GLN A 322 -1.55 -16.05 6.95
C GLN A 322 -2.06 -15.18 5.79
N THR A 323 -2.95 -14.22 6.07
CA THR A 323 -3.56 -13.34 5.06
C THR A 323 -2.52 -12.40 4.40
N THR A 324 -1.46 -12.05 5.13
CA THR A 324 -0.36 -11.24 4.61
C THR A 324 0.74 -12.07 3.93
N GLY A 325 0.68 -13.40 3.99
CA GLY A 325 1.64 -14.31 3.36
C GLY A 325 3.00 -14.37 4.06
N GLN A 326 3.10 -13.94 5.32
CA GLN A 326 4.37 -13.96 6.06
C GLN A 326 4.68 -15.32 6.70
N GLY A 327 3.66 -16.16 6.91
CA GLY A 327 3.81 -17.39 7.69
C GLY A 327 3.96 -17.11 9.19
N ASN A 328 4.19 -18.15 9.98
CA ASN A 328 4.26 -18.03 11.45
C ASN A 328 5.63 -17.56 11.95
N VAL A 329 6.69 -17.70 11.16
CA VAL A 329 8.05 -17.34 11.56
C VAL A 329 8.47 -16.07 10.82
N VAL A 330 8.65 -14.98 11.56
CA VAL A 330 8.89 -13.64 11.00
C VAL A 330 10.23 -13.08 11.47
N GLN A 331 10.94 -12.38 10.59
CA GLN A 331 12.14 -11.63 10.96
C GLN A 331 11.77 -10.19 11.35
N TRP A 332 12.19 -9.75 12.53
CA TRP A 332 11.93 -8.43 13.05
C TRP A 332 13.13 -7.86 13.80
N HIS A 333 13.71 -6.77 13.30
CA HIS A 333 14.93 -6.14 13.86
C HIS A 333 16.07 -7.13 14.18
N GLY A 334 16.37 -8.04 13.25
CA GLY A 334 17.42 -9.04 13.40
C GLY A 334 17.08 -10.19 14.35
N LYS A 335 15.84 -10.26 14.84
CA LYS A 335 15.34 -11.38 15.65
C LYS A 335 14.33 -12.19 14.87
N THR A 336 14.41 -13.51 15.00
CA THR A 336 13.37 -14.43 14.55
C THR A 336 12.28 -14.52 15.63
N ILE A 337 11.04 -14.21 15.26
CA ILE A 337 9.86 -14.32 16.12
C ILE A 337 9.00 -15.46 15.57
N ASP A 338 8.71 -16.44 16.42
CA ASP A 338 7.85 -17.57 16.09
C ASP A 338 6.46 -17.37 16.69
N PHE A 339 5.46 -17.25 15.81
CA PHE A 339 4.03 -17.15 16.12
C PHE A 339 3.31 -18.49 15.88
N THR A 340 4.02 -19.63 15.95
CA THR A 340 3.39 -20.95 15.88
C THR A 340 2.57 -21.18 17.16
N PRO A 341 1.26 -21.42 17.06
CA PRO A 341 0.42 -21.72 18.21
C PRO A 341 0.80 -23.04 18.91
N PRO A 342 0.51 -23.19 20.21
CA PRO A 342 -0.05 -22.17 21.11
C PRO A 342 1.02 -21.20 21.63
N PHE A 343 0.66 -19.94 21.84
CA PHE A 343 1.51 -18.93 22.46
C PHE A 343 1.76 -19.28 23.93
N ALA A 344 2.96 -18.96 24.41
CA ALA A 344 3.34 -19.21 25.79
C ALA A 344 2.45 -18.42 26.76
N ARG A 345 1.81 -19.12 27.69
CA ARG A 345 1.04 -18.55 28.81
C ARG A 345 1.89 -18.58 30.07
N ARG A 346 2.23 -17.41 30.60
CA ARG A 346 3.09 -17.24 31.78
C ARG A 346 2.43 -16.25 32.74
N ARG A 347 2.55 -16.50 34.04
CA ARG A 347 2.09 -15.51 35.04
C ARG A 347 3.11 -14.39 35.13
N TYR A 348 2.62 -13.17 35.32
CA TYR A 348 3.48 -12.01 35.55
C TYR A 348 4.37 -12.20 36.78
N ASP A 349 3.83 -12.75 37.88
CA ASP A 349 4.58 -13.00 39.12
C ASP A 349 5.79 -13.92 38.90
N ASP A 350 5.61 -14.98 38.11
CA ASP A 350 6.69 -15.93 37.80
C ASP A 350 7.78 -15.26 36.96
N LEU A 351 7.37 -14.49 35.94
CA LEU A 351 8.31 -13.74 35.09
C LEU A 351 9.05 -12.64 35.87
N PHE A 352 8.36 -11.96 36.78
CA PHE A 352 8.94 -10.95 37.64
C PHE A 352 9.98 -11.56 38.57
N LEU A 353 9.65 -12.69 39.19
CA LEU A 353 10.57 -13.45 40.03
C LEU A 353 11.78 -13.95 39.23
N GLU A 354 11.59 -14.49 38.03
CA GLU A 354 12.68 -14.93 37.15
C GLU A 354 13.62 -13.78 36.76
N ALA A 355 13.07 -12.60 36.48
CA ALA A 355 13.85 -11.46 36.03
C ALA A 355 14.58 -10.72 37.16
N THR A 356 14.01 -10.72 38.38
CA THR A 356 14.49 -9.87 39.49
C THR A 356 15.00 -10.67 40.69
N GLY A 357 14.63 -11.94 40.83
CA GLY A 357 14.84 -12.74 42.04
C GLY A 357 13.90 -12.37 43.20
N VAL A 358 12.97 -11.43 43.00
CA VAL A 358 12.09 -10.90 44.04
C VAL A 358 10.64 -11.36 43.83
N GLN A 359 9.95 -11.69 44.91
CA GLN A 359 8.52 -11.99 44.87
C GLN A 359 7.72 -10.71 44.59
N ALA A 360 6.89 -10.71 43.55
CA ALA A 360 6.15 -9.51 43.13
C ALA A 360 5.21 -8.93 44.22
N HIS A 361 4.77 -9.76 45.16
CA HIS A 361 3.90 -9.37 46.27
C HIS A 361 4.66 -8.87 47.51
N ASP A 362 5.99 -9.01 47.56
CA ASP A 362 6.83 -8.47 48.63
C ASP A 362 7.18 -7.01 48.34
N GLN A 363 6.36 -6.09 48.85
CA GLN A 363 6.52 -4.66 48.56
C GLN A 363 7.85 -4.09 49.04
N ASP A 364 8.39 -4.59 50.17
CA ASP A 364 9.62 -4.06 50.72
C ASP A 364 10.83 -4.55 49.93
N ALA A 365 10.86 -5.83 49.55
CA ALA A 365 11.88 -6.35 48.67
C ALA A 365 11.84 -5.69 47.27
N VAL A 366 10.63 -5.45 46.72
CA VAL A 366 10.47 -4.73 45.45
C VAL A 366 10.99 -3.29 45.55
N ARG A 367 10.67 -2.57 46.63
CA ARG A 367 11.20 -1.21 46.86
C ARG A 367 12.72 -1.19 46.97
N GLN A 368 13.31 -2.15 47.68
CA GLN A 368 14.75 -2.26 47.82
C GLN A 368 15.42 -2.54 46.47
N PHE A 369 14.86 -3.45 45.66
CA PHE A 369 15.36 -3.75 44.32
C PHE A 369 15.27 -2.53 43.39
N ALA A 370 14.17 -1.76 43.43
CA ALA A 370 13.96 -0.62 42.54
C ALA A 370 14.89 0.59 42.79
N ILE A 371 15.57 0.64 43.95
CA ILE A 371 16.51 1.71 44.31
C ILE A 371 17.96 1.35 43.90
N GLN A 372 18.24 0.08 43.63
CA GLN A 372 19.52 -0.40 43.07
C GLN A 372 19.58 -0.10 41.57
#